data_AF-A0A946YRI2-F1
#
_entry.id   AF-A0A946YRI2-F1
#
_cell.length_a   1.000
_cell.length_b   1.000
_cell.length_c   1.000
_cell.angle_alpha   90.00
_cell.angle_beta   90.00
_cell.angle_gamma   90.00
#
_symmetry.space_group_name_H-M   'P 1'
#
loop_
_entity.id
_entity.type
_entity.pdbx_description
1 polymer ?
#
loop_
_entity_poly.entity_id
_entity_poly.type
_entity_poly.pdbx_seq_one_letter_code
_entity_poly.pdbx_strand_id
1 'polypeptide(L)' 'IGVKLDYQGSGIGSALLKQGLLDCDAQHMPAYLESSNEKNNPLYERHGFEVQSAIRVPDGGPTLWAMKRAPRL' A
#
# COMPACT_ATOMS: atom_id res chain seq x y z
N ILE A 1 5.12 3.75 -3.28
CA ILE A 1 5.18 3.58 -4.76
C ILE A 1 4.48 4.79 -5.38
N GLY A 2 5.08 5.43 -6.39
CA GLY A 2 4.49 6.56 -7.10
C GLY A 2 4.52 6.33 -8.61
N VAL A 3 3.47 6.74 -9.31
CA VAL A 3 3.38 6.70 -10.76
C VAL A 3 3.16 8.13 -11.26
N LYS A 4 3.92 8.54 -12.26
CA LYS A 4 3.76 9.85 -12.91
C LYS A 4 2.31 10.03 -13.38
N LEU A 5 1.76 11.23 -13.21
CA LEU A 5 0.35 11.57 -13.46
C LEU A 5 -0.16 11.03 -14.81
N ASP A 6 0.59 11.25 -15.89
CA ASP A 6 0.25 10.83 -17.25
C ASP A 6 0.07 9.30 -17.42
N TYR A 7 0.55 8.52 -16.45
CA TYR A 7 0.51 7.06 -16.46
C TYR A 7 -0.30 6.47 -15.31
N GLN A 8 -1.01 7.30 -14.52
CA GLN A 8 -1.93 6.79 -13.50
C GLN A 8 -3.11 6.08 -14.15
N GLY A 9 -3.72 5.13 -13.44
CA GLY A 9 -4.83 4.30 -13.97
C GLY A 9 -4.42 3.21 -14.97
N SER A 10 -3.17 3.20 -15.47
CA SER A 10 -2.66 2.19 -16.42
C SER A 10 -2.25 0.84 -15.79
N GLY A 11 -2.41 0.68 -14.48
CA GLY A 11 -2.03 -0.55 -13.77
C GLY A 11 -0.57 -0.65 -13.35
N ILE A 12 0.31 0.27 -13.75
CA ILE A 12 1.76 0.23 -13.43
C ILE A 12 2.03 0.11 -11.93
N GLY A 13 1.40 0.96 -11.10
CA GLY A 13 1.58 0.92 -9.65
C GLY A 13 1.14 -0.41 -9.04
N SER A 14 0.11 -1.03 -9.63
CA SER A 14 -0.37 -2.35 -9.23
C SER A 14 0.61 -3.46 -9.59
N ALA A 15 1.25 -3.36 -10.77
CA ALA A 15 2.26 -4.31 -11.21
C ALA A 15 3.52 -4.24 -10.33
N LEU A 16 3.99 -3.03 -10.02
CA LEU A 16 5.12 -2.81 -9.11
C LEU A 16 4.83 -3.35 -7.71
N LEU A 17 3.64 -3.06 -7.17
CA LEU A 17 3.24 -3.56 -5.85
C LEU A 17 3.17 -5.09 -5.84
N LYS A 18 2.55 -5.70 -6.86
CA LYS A 18 2.46 -7.16 -6.99
C LYS A 18 3.85 -7.79 -6.99
N GLN A 19 4.80 -7.24 -7.74
CA GLN A 19 6.15 -7.78 -7.81
C GLN A 19 6.85 -7.76 -6.43
N GLY A 20 6.80 -6.64 -5.72
CA GLY A 20 7.40 -6.56 -4.37
C GLY A 20 6.73 -7.50 -3.37
N LEU A 21 5.41 -7.73 -3.49
CA LEU A 21 4.70 -8.70 -2.66
C LEU A 21 5.12 -10.14 -2.91
N LEU A 22 5.47 -10.50 -4.15
CA LEU A 22 6.00 -11.84 -4.45
C LEU A 22 7.31 -12.09 -3.69
N ASP A 23 8.18 -11.08 -3.59
CA ASP A 23 9.43 -11.19 -2.83
C ASP A 23 9.18 -11.31 -1.32
N CYS A 24 8.17 -10.60 -0.79
CA CYS A 24 7.73 -10.74 0.60
C CYS A 24 7.15 -12.14 0.86
N ASP A 25 6.31 -12.64 -0.04
CA ASP A 25 5.68 -13.95 0.04
C ASP A 25 6.75 -15.06 0.03
N ALA A 26 7.71 -15.00 -0.90
CA ALA A 26 8.82 -15.95 -1.02
C ALA A 26 9.71 -16.00 0.24
N GLN A 27 9.83 -14.88 0.96
CA GLN A 27 10.61 -14.78 2.20
C GLN A 27 9.76 -15.00 3.45
N HIS A 28 8.46 -15.29 3.31
CA HIS A 28 7.53 -15.44 4.43
C HIS A 28 7.48 -14.21 5.35
N MET A 29 7.63 -13.02 4.76
CA MET A 29 7.63 -11.76 5.50
C MET A 29 6.34 -10.97 5.27
N PRO A 30 5.79 -10.33 6.31
CA PRO A 30 4.69 -9.40 6.14
C PRO A 30 5.14 -8.14 5.38
N ALA A 31 4.23 -7.56 4.61
CA ALA A 31 4.44 -6.26 3.99
C ALA A 31 3.73 -5.16 4.79
N TYR A 32 4.37 -4.01 4.92
CA TYR A 32 3.84 -2.82 5.61
C TYR A 32 3.92 -1.60 4.70
N LEU A 33 2.90 -0.74 4.77
CA LEU A 33 2.90 0.55 4.12
C LEU A 33 2.11 1.58 4.92
N GLU A 34 2.34 2.84 4.59
CA GLU A 34 1.55 3.97 5.05
C GLU A 34 0.94 4.68 3.84
N SER A 35 -0.38 4.82 3.83
CA SER A 35 -1.10 5.56 2.80
C SER A 35 -1.47 6.94 3.31
N SER A 36 -0.97 8.00 2.68
CA SER A 36 -1.30 9.39 3.02
C SER A 36 -2.57 9.90 2.33
N ASN A 37 -3.24 9.05 1.55
CA ASN A 37 -4.49 9.38 0.88
C ASN A 37 -5.43 8.17 0.94
N GLU A 38 -6.52 8.31 1.70
CA GLU A 38 -7.51 7.25 1.91
C GLU A 38 -8.08 6.71 0.58
N LYS A 39 -8.15 7.53 -0.47
CA LYS A 39 -8.61 7.10 -1.81
C LYS A 39 -7.73 6.02 -2.43
N ASN A 40 -6.49 5.86 -1.96
CA ASN A 40 -5.59 4.79 -2.39
C ASN A 40 -5.78 3.50 -1.56
N ASN A 41 -6.48 3.52 -0.43
CA ASN A 41 -6.63 2.35 0.44
C ASN A 41 -7.28 1.16 -0.29
N PRO A 42 -8.36 1.34 -1.10
CA PRO A 42 -8.94 0.23 -1.86
C PRO A 42 -7.97 -0.44 -2.84
N LEU A 43 -6.99 0.31 -3.37
CA LEU A 43 -5.91 -0.25 -4.19
C LEU A 43 -5.04 -1.19 -3.34
N TYR A 44 -4.70 -0.85 -2.10
CA TYR A 44 -3.88 -1.71 -1.25
C TYR A 44 -4.68 -2.89 -0.70
N GLU A 45 -5.94 -2.67 -0.33
CA GLU A 45 -6.86 -3.71 0.16
C GLU A 45 -7.05 -4.84 -0.84
N ARG A 46 -7.21 -4.53 -2.14
CA ARG A 46 -7.32 -5.56 -3.18
C ARG A 46 -6.06 -6.44 -3.30
N HIS A 47 -4.92 -5.95 -2.83
CA HIS A 47 -3.66 -6.71 -2.78
C HIS A 47 -3.49 -7.49 -1.47
N GLY A 48 -4.44 -7.37 -0.53
CA GLY A 48 -4.47 -8.08 0.75
C GLY A 48 -3.93 -7.29 1.93
N PHE A 49 -3.76 -5.97 1.79
CA PHE A 49 -3.44 -5.13 2.94
C PHE A 49 -4.70 -4.82 3.74
N GLU A 50 -4.55 -4.77 5.05
CA GLU A 50 -5.60 -4.39 5.99
C GLU A 50 -5.16 -3.15 6.76
N VAL A 51 -6.07 -2.19 6.93
CA VAL A 51 -5.85 -1.02 7.79
C VAL A 51 -5.69 -1.50 9.23
N GLN A 52 -4.55 -1.16 9.84
CA GLN A 52 -4.27 -1.44 11.25
C GLN A 52 -4.58 -0.22 12.13
N SER A 53 -4.26 0.98 11.65
CA SER A 53 -4.53 2.21 12.37
C SER A 53 -4.55 3.43 11.44
N ALA A 54 -5.23 4.48 11.90
CA ALA A 54 -5.16 5.82 11.34
C ALA A 54 -4.26 6.69 12.25
N ILE A 55 -3.22 7.27 11.67
CA ILE A 55 -2.25 8.14 12.34
C ILE A 55 -2.52 9.57 11.90
N ARG A 56 -2.88 10.43 12.86
CA ARG A 56 -3.04 11.86 12.59
C ARG A 56 -1.69 12.54 12.68
N VAL A 57 -1.19 13.03 11.55
CA VAL A 57 0.03 13.83 11.53
C VAL A 57 -0.28 15.21 12.12
N PRO A 58 0.53 15.72 13.07
CA PRO A 58 0.36 17.07 13.63
C PRO A 58 0.43 18.19 12.58
N ASP A 59 0.11 19.41 13.00
CA ASP A 59 0.32 20.64 12.22
C ASP A 59 -0.39 20.68 10.86
N GLY A 60 -1.54 20.01 10.76
CA GLY A 60 -2.35 19.96 9.53
C GLY A 60 -1.85 18.96 8.50
N GLY A 61 -0.93 18.06 8.86
CA GLY A 61 -0.52 16.96 8.01
C GLY A 61 -1.67 15.99 7.67
N PRO A 62 -1.52 15.20 6.59
CA PRO A 62 -2.55 14.24 6.20
C PRO A 62 -2.68 13.12 7.23
N THR A 63 -3.85 12.51 7.31
CA THR A 63 -3.99 11.22 8.01
C THR A 63 -3.20 10.16 7.23
N LEU A 64 -2.30 9.46 7.92
CA LEU A 64 -1.66 8.27 7.38
C LEU A 64 -2.44 7.03 7.81
N TRP A 65 -2.66 6.13 6.87
CA TRP A 65 -3.27 4.84 7.13
C TRP A 65 -2.18 3.79 7.15
N ALA A 66 -1.84 3.30 8.35
CA ALA A 66 -0.89 2.22 8.52
C ALA A 66 -1.58 0.92 8.13
N MET A 67 -1.04 0.24 7.10
CA MET A 67 -1.63 -0.97 6.55
C MET A 67 -0.63 -2.10 6.54
N LYS A 68 -1.09 -3.31 6.85
CA LYS A 68 -0.26 -4.51 6.91
C LYS A 68 -0.91 -5.62 6.12
N ARG A 69 -0.08 -6.44 5.47
CA ARG A 69 -0.47 -7.66 4.77
C ARG A 69 0.38 -8.82 5.30
N ALA A 70 -0.26 -9.93 5.64
CA ALA A 70 0.44 -11.18 5.92
C ALA A 70 1.02 -11.79 4.61
N PRO A 71 2.15 -12.52 4.66
CA PRO A 71 2.62 -13.25 3.49
C PRO A 71 1.59 -14.30 3.07
N ARG A 72 1.47 -14.54 1.77
CA ARG A 72 0.68 -15.66 1.22
C ARG A 72 1.61 -16.82 0.93
N LEU A 73 1.22 -18.01 1.41
CA LEU A 73 1.89 -19.29 1.18
C LEU A 73 1.43 -19.94 -0.12
#